data_AF-A0A5M3MP19-F1
#
_entry.id   AF-A0A5M3MP19-F1
#
_cell.length_a   1.000
_cell.length_b   1.000
_cell.length_c   1.000
_cell.angle_alpha   90.00
_cell.angle_beta   90.00
_cell.angle_gamma   90.00
#
_symmetry.space_group_name_H-M   'P 1'
#
loop_
_entity.id
_entity.type
_entity.pdbx_description
1 polymer ?
#
loop_
_entity_poly.entity_id
_entity_poly.type
_entity_poly.pdbx_seq_one_letter_code
_entity_poly.pdbx_strand_id
1 'polypeptide(L)'
;MAGVTDLQVQVAGMALSLLSVLAALFRLAYRHRLHRLWLDDAAVAVATTFQILQMTFTQIRYNPQKFSSEVLVAGYYIAALACLIVVWASRISILTTIICLTIYPRTRRWFLACLAMFAVACIVLMAQEIWTCEGSPEWKHLDSPPQCSLGLQVAIAQIIANFFSDALLIIAPLRLIYGARLSKAQRIRITTVFCASAATTAVSVWHVYYLIHREGRIDILAGILEMSISLIVANLNVIIAFCCRIAEDHTEKPNFTTIVFSSEILNRTEQDSISMTDHIRVDVCTETHSEFAGKSRSVRGDQTSSSGQGDKERGDV
;
A
#
# COMPACT_ATOMS: atom_id res chain seq x y z
N MET A 1 -32.54 4.24 21.15
CA MET A 1 -31.08 4.35 20.95
C MET A 1 -30.70 5.75 21.37
N ALA A 2 -29.90 5.89 22.44
CA ALA A 2 -29.47 7.19 22.95
C ALA A 2 -28.79 7.97 21.81
N GLY A 3 -29.26 9.19 21.58
CA GLY A 3 -28.90 10.00 20.42
C GLY A 3 -27.40 10.29 20.42
N VAL A 4 -26.69 9.70 19.47
CA VAL A 4 -25.36 10.17 19.09
C VAL A 4 -25.54 11.62 18.65
N THR A 5 -24.84 12.55 19.29
CA THR A 5 -24.94 13.97 18.94
C THR A 5 -24.16 14.19 17.65
N ASP A 6 -24.69 15.03 16.75
CA ASP A 6 -24.06 15.34 15.45
C ASP A 6 -22.59 15.79 15.60
N LEU A 7 -22.27 16.43 16.73
CA LEU A 7 -20.91 16.84 17.08
C LEU A 7 -19.97 15.65 17.26
N GLN A 8 -20.41 14.58 17.94
CA GLN A 8 -19.59 13.37 18.13
C GLN A 8 -19.25 12.71 16.79
N VAL A 9 -20.24 12.64 15.90
CA VAL A 9 -20.08 12.11 14.55
C VAL A 9 -19.05 12.92 13.76
N GLN A 10 -19.17 14.25 13.79
CA GLN A 10 -18.25 15.14 13.08
C GLN A 10 -16.82 15.01 13.61
N VAL A 11 -16.64 15.01 14.94
CA VAL A 11 -15.32 14.88 15.57
C VAL A 11 -14.69 13.52 15.23
N ALA A 12 -15.46 12.43 15.28
CA ALA A 12 -14.97 11.11 14.92
C ALA A 12 -14.54 11.02 13.44
N GLY A 13 -15.34 11.55 12.52
CA GLY A 13 -15.03 11.59 11.09
C GLY A 13 -13.77 12.40 10.78
N MET A 14 -13.59 13.56 11.43
CA MET A 14 -12.38 14.38 11.29
C MET A 14 -11.15 13.70 11.86
N ALA A 15 -11.25 13.12 13.06
CA ALA A 15 -10.14 12.41 13.69
C ALA A 15 -9.68 11.23 12.84
N LEU A 16 -10.62 10.46 12.26
CA LEU A 16 -10.29 9.35 11.39
C LEU A 16 -9.67 9.81 10.07
N SER A 17 -10.18 10.89 9.48
CA SER A 17 -9.60 11.49 8.27
C SER A 17 -8.15 11.94 8.52
N LEU A 18 -7.90 12.64 9.64
CA LEU A 18 -6.56 13.06 10.04
C LEU A 18 -5.63 11.87 10.22
N LEU A 19 -6.08 10.81 10.92
CA LEU A 19 -5.31 9.59 11.10
C LEU A 19 -4.93 8.95 9.76
N SER A 20 -5.88 8.90 8.82
CA SER A 20 -5.64 8.35 7.48
C SER A 20 -4.61 9.16 6.68
N VAL A 21 -4.67 10.49 6.76
CA VAL A 21 -3.71 11.40 6.12
C VAL A 21 -2.32 11.23 6.75
N LEU A 22 -2.22 11.18 8.07
CA LEU A 22 -0.95 10.96 8.77
C LEU A 22 -0.33 9.61 8.39
N ALA A 23 -1.13 8.55 8.30
CA ALA A 23 -0.67 7.22 7.86
C ALA A 23 -0.12 7.27 6.42
N ALA A 24 -0.80 7.98 5.51
CA ALA A 24 -0.37 8.16 4.14
C ALA A 24 0.92 8.99 4.03
N LEU A 25 1.00 10.12 4.75
CA LEU A 25 2.19 10.96 4.80
C LEU A 25 3.39 10.21 5.40
N PHE A 26 3.18 9.42 6.45
CA PHE A 26 4.21 8.57 7.02
C PHE A 26 4.77 7.58 5.98
N ARG A 27 3.89 6.88 5.25
CA ARG A 27 4.31 5.99 4.16
C ARG A 27 5.12 6.73 3.10
N LEU A 28 4.62 7.87 2.63
CA LEU A 28 5.26 8.66 1.58
C LEU A 28 6.63 9.15 2.04
N ALA A 29 6.73 9.70 3.25
CA ALA A 29 7.99 10.16 3.83
C ALA A 29 8.99 9.02 4.01
N TYR A 30 8.54 7.87 4.52
CA TYR A 30 9.38 6.69 4.70
C TYR A 30 9.98 6.21 3.37
N ARG A 31 9.14 6.08 2.33
CA ARG A 31 9.59 5.60 1.01
C ARG A 31 10.38 6.64 0.22
N HIS A 32 10.04 7.92 0.38
CA HIS A 32 10.83 9.02 -0.16
C HIS A 32 12.24 9.00 0.42
N ARG A 33 12.40 8.81 1.74
CA ARG A 33 13.72 8.66 2.38
C ARG A 33 14.49 7.45 1.88
N LEU A 34 13.80 6.38 1.47
CA LEU A 34 14.41 5.21 0.86
C LEU A 34 14.71 5.39 -0.65
N HIS A 35 14.47 6.57 -1.23
CA HIS A 35 14.63 6.89 -2.66
C HIS A 35 13.93 5.91 -3.60
N ARG A 36 12.78 5.38 -3.19
CA ARG A 36 12.00 4.39 -3.95
C ARG A 36 10.56 4.87 -4.09
N LEU A 37 10.37 5.86 -4.95
CA LEU A 37 9.03 6.31 -5.34
C LEU A 37 8.55 5.46 -6.52
N TRP A 38 7.42 4.78 -6.33
CA TRP A 38 6.79 3.95 -7.35
C TRP A 38 5.41 4.53 -7.74
N LEU A 39 4.81 4.01 -8.83
CA LEU A 39 3.44 4.38 -9.25
C LEU A 39 2.41 4.21 -8.11
N ASP A 40 2.66 3.27 -7.22
CA ASP A 40 1.89 3.04 -6.00
C ASP A 40 1.90 4.27 -5.05
N ASP A 41 3.03 4.94 -4.91
CA ASP A 41 3.16 6.14 -4.07
C ASP A 41 2.46 7.34 -4.72
N ALA A 42 2.44 7.41 -6.05
CA ALA A 42 1.66 8.41 -6.77
C ALA A 42 0.15 8.24 -6.53
N ALA A 43 -0.36 7.00 -6.53
CA ALA A 43 -1.77 6.73 -6.22
C ALA A 43 -2.13 7.13 -4.77
N VAL A 44 -1.25 6.85 -3.80
CA VAL A 44 -1.45 7.29 -2.40
C VAL A 44 -1.39 8.81 -2.28
N ALA A 45 -0.49 9.48 -3.00
CA ALA A 45 -0.41 10.94 -3.00
C ALA A 45 -1.71 11.56 -3.55
N VAL A 46 -2.22 11.06 -4.68
CA VAL A 46 -3.51 11.47 -5.25
C VAL A 46 -4.63 11.26 -4.23
N ALA A 47 -4.74 10.08 -3.64
CA ALA A 47 -5.74 9.80 -2.61
C ALA A 47 -5.63 10.78 -1.43
N THR A 48 -4.42 11.06 -0.96
CA THR A 48 -4.20 11.99 0.16
C THR A 48 -4.63 13.42 -0.19
N THR A 49 -4.34 13.89 -1.41
CA THR A 49 -4.79 15.21 -1.88
C THR A 49 -6.30 15.31 -1.92
N PHE A 50 -6.99 14.30 -2.49
CA PHE A 50 -8.45 14.28 -2.53
C PHE A 50 -9.09 14.13 -1.14
N GLN A 51 -8.47 13.39 -0.22
CA GLN A 51 -8.91 13.30 1.18
C GLN A 51 -8.85 14.68 1.88
N ILE A 52 -7.77 15.45 1.66
CA ILE A 52 -7.63 16.79 2.22
C ILE A 52 -8.68 17.74 1.62
N LEU A 53 -8.88 17.70 0.30
CA LEU A 53 -9.95 18.46 -0.36
C LEU A 53 -11.30 18.11 0.25
N GLN A 54 -11.60 16.83 0.41
CA GLN A 54 -12.84 16.37 1.00
C GLN A 54 -13.03 16.87 2.44
N MET A 55 -11.98 16.84 3.27
CA MET A 55 -12.04 17.40 4.63
C MET A 55 -12.44 18.88 4.60
N THR A 56 -11.85 19.68 3.70
CA THR A 56 -12.16 21.10 3.56
C THR A 56 -13.60 21.34 3.10
N PHE A 57 -14.06 20.66 2.04
CA PHE A 57 -15.44 20.83 1.53
C PHE A 57 -16.51 20.31 2.48
N THR A 58 -16.18 19.30 3.29
CA THR A 58 -17.04 18.82 4.36
C THR A 58 -17.28 19.91 5.42
N GLN A 59 -16.26 20.70 5.80
CA GLN A 59 -16.44 21.83 6.73
C GLN A 59 -17.35 22.93 6.16
N ILE A 60 -17.22 23.18 4.86
CA ILE A 60 -18.08 24.12 4.13
C ILE A 60 -19.54 23.65 4.17
N ARG A 61 -19.79 22.36 3.87
CA ARG A 61 -21.14 21.78 3.90
C ARG A 61 -21.77 21.75 5.29
N TYR A 62 -20.99 21.66 6.37
CA TYR A 62 -21.52 21.78 7.74
C TYR A 62 -21.99 23.19 8.09
N ASN A 63 -21.58 24.23 7.33
CA ASN A 63 -21.96 25.62 7.56
C ASN A 63 -22.64 26.24 6.31
N PRO A 64 -23.77 25.70 5.83
CA PRO A 64 -24.32 26.04 4.53
C PRO A 64 -24.76 27.51 4.41
N GLN A 65 -25.14 28.15 5.52
CA GLN A 65 -25.61 29.55 5.52
C GLN A 65 -24.53 30.58 5.17
N LYS A 66 -23.25 30.21 5.21
CA LYS A 66 -22.13 31.13 4.95
C LYS A 66 -21.71 31.19 3.48
N PHE A 67 -22.23 30.32 2.63
CA PHE A 67 -21.73 30.10 1.27
C PHE A 67 -22.86 30.20 0.24
N SER A 68 -22.52 30.59 -0.99
CA SER A 68 -23.47 30.61 -2.11
C SER A 68 -23.86 29.20 -2.56
N SER A 69 -25.04 29.05 -3.15
CA SER A 69 -25.53 27.76 -3.65
C SER A 69 -24.58 27.11 -4.65
N GLU A 70 -23.89 27.90 -5.49
CA GLU A 70 -22.89 27.41 -6.44
C GLU A 70 -21.70 26.73 -5.74
N VAL A 71 -21.21 27.30 -4.65
CA VAL A 71 -20.11 26.73 -3.86
C VAL A 71 -20.55 25.44 -3.18
N LEU A 72 -21.81 25.36 -2.73
CA LEU A 72 -22.35 24.15 -2.12
C LEU A 72 -22.52 23.01 -3.14
N VAL A 73 -22.97 23.32 -4.36
CA VAL A 73 -23.06 22.36 -5.48
C VAL A 73 -21.67 21.89 -5.90
N ALA A 74 -20.71 22.80 -6.05
CA ALA A 74 -19.32 22.44 -6.34
C ALA A 74 -18.71 21.57 -5.23
N GLY A 75 -18.98 21.92 -3.96
CA GLY A 75 -18.54 21.14 -2.81
C GLY A 75 -19.15 19.74 -2.74
N TYR A 76 -20.40 19.57 -3.21
CA TYR A 76 -21.01 18.24 -3.35
C TYR A 76 -20.27 17.40 -4.38
N TYR A 77 -20.03 17.91 -5.60
CA TYR A 77 -19.33 17.18 -6.64
C TYR A 77 -17.90 16.83 -6.25
N ILE A 78 -17.16 17.79 -5.69
CA ILE A 78 -15.80 17.56 -5.23
C ILE A 78 -15.80 16.48 -4.16
N ALA A 79 -16.79 16.49 -3.25
CA ALA A 79 -16.89 15.50 -2.20
C ALA A 79 -17.19 14.08 -2.70
N ALA A 80 -18.18 13.95 -3.58
CA ALA A 80 -18.57 12.68 -4.18
C ALA A 80 -17.41 12.09 -5.00
N LEU A 81 -16.82 12.89 -5.90
CA LEU A 81 -15.70 12.46 -6.73
C LEU A 81 -14.44 12.18 -5.90
N ALA A 82 -14.16 12.97 -4.86
CA ALA A 82 -13.06 12.70 -3.94
C ALA A 82 -13.24 11.34 -3.26
N CYS A 83 -14.46 11.02 -2.82
CA CYS A 83 -14.76 9.72 -2.22
C CYS A 83 -14.40 8.57 -3.15
N LEU A 84 -14.93 8.63 -4.37
CA LEU A 84 -14.67 7.61 -5.37
C LEU A 84 -13.17 7.52 -5.71
N ILE A 85 -12.50 8.65 -5.95
CA ILE A 85 -11.07 8.69 -6.27
C ILE A 85 -10.23 8.12 -5.12
N VAL A 86 -10.48 8.47 -3.87
CA VAL A 86 -9.73 7.98 -2.72
C VAL A 86 -9.85 6.45 -2.60
N VAL A 87 -11.07 5.93 -2.70
CA VAL A 87 -11.34 4.48 -2.59
C VAL A 87 -10.66 3.71 -3.74
N TRP A 88 -10.82 4.17 -4.97
CA TRP A 88 -10.22 3.50 -6.13
C TRP A 88 -8.70 3.66 -6.21
N ALA A 89 -8.15 4.83 -5.86
CA ALA A 89 -6.71 5.05 -5.78
C ALA A 89 -6.07 4.17 -4.69
N SER A 90 -6.76 3.95 -3.56
CA SER A 90 -6.34 3.03 -2.51
C SER A 90 -6.22 1.59 -3.03
N ARG A 91 -7.21 1.11 -3.78
CA ARG A 91 -7.20 -0.22 -4.42
C ARG A 91 -6.10 -0.35 -5.48
N ILE A 92 -5.93 0.68 -6.30
CA ILE A 92 -4.86 0.78 -7.30
C ILE A 92 -3.48 0.72 -6.64
N SER A 93 -3.28 1.40 -5.51
CA SER A 93 -2.05 1.33 -4.70
C SER A 93 -1.78 -0.10 -4.24
N ILE A 94 -2.78 -0.78 -3.63
CA ILE A 94 -2.64 -2.17 -3.19
C ILE A 94 -2.29 -3.09 -4.36
N LEU A 95 -3.01 -2.99 -5.48
CA LEU A 95 -2.75 -3.80 -6.67
C LEU A 95 -1.35 -3.56 -7.25
N THR A 96 -0.90 -2.30 -7.30
CA THR A 96 0.44 -1.93 -7.76
C THR A 96 1.51 -2.49 -6.84
N THR A 97 1.27 -2.48 -5.52
CA THR A 97 2.14 -3.15 -4.55
C THR A 97 2.24 -4.66 -4.84
N ILE A 98 1.13 -5.33 -5.16
CA ILE A 98 1.13 -6.76 -5.52
C ILE A 98 1.88 -7.01 -6.84
N ILE A 99 1.71 -6.15 -7.84
CA ILE A 99 2.43 -6.20 -9.12
C ILE A 99 3.94 -6.14 -8.88
N CYS A 100 4.40 -5.22 -8.02
CA CYS A 100 5.82 -5.09 -7.68
C CYS A 100 6.39 -6.32 -6.96
N LEU A 101 5.55 -7.06 -6.21
CA LEU A 101 5.97 -8.29 -5.53
C LEU A 101 5.95 -9.52 -6.45
N THR A 102 5.33 -9.43 -7.63
CA THR A 102 5.19 -10.56 -8.54
C THR A 102 6.41 -10.70 -9.44
N ILE A 103 7.13 -11.83 -9.29
CA ILE A 103 8.34 -12.14 -10.07
C ILE A 103 7.97 -12.68 -11.47
N TYR A 104 6.85 -13.39 -11.59
CA TYR A 104 6.48 -14.09 -12.83
C TYR A 104 5.92 -13.13 -13.90
N PRO A 105 6.50 -13.07 -15.12
CA PRO A 105 6.13 -12.08 -16.14
C PRO A 105 4.71 -12.28 -16.67
N ARG A 106 4.23 -13.53 -16.80
CA ARG A 106 2.88 -13.82 -17.28
C ARG A 106 1.81 -13.32 -16.30
N THR A 107 2.00 -13.59 -15.01
CA THR A 107 1.10 -13.13 -13.94
C THR A 107 1.14 -11.61 -13.80
N ARG A 108 2.32 -11.00 -13.96
CA ARG A 108 2.47 -9.54 -13.97
C ARG A 108 1.64 -8.86 -15.06
N ARG A 109 1.61 -9.41 -16.28
CA ARG A 109 0.75 -8.90 -17.38
C ARG A 109 -0.74 -8.95 -17.03
N TRP A 110 -1.18 -10.04 -16.40
CA TRP A 110 -2.57 -10.15 -15.93
C TRP A 110 -2.92 -9.07 -14.90
N PHE A 111 -2.05 -8.84 -13.91
CA PHE A 111 -2.31 -7.79 -12.92
C PHE A 111 -2.24 -6.38 -13.50
N LEU A 112 -1.37 -6.13 -14.49
CA LEU A 112 -1.37 -4.86 -15.23
C LEU A 112 -2.67 -4.65 -16.02
N ALA A 113 -3.24 -5.71 -16.60
CA ALA A 113 -4.56 -5.63 -17.22
C ALA A 113 -5.65 -5.34 -16.17
N CYS A 114 -5.62 -5.97 -15.00
CA CYS A 114 -6.54 -5.65 -13.90
C CYS A 114 -6.40 -4.19 -13.44
N LEU A 115 -5.16 -3.66 -13.39
CA LEU A 115 -4.90 -2.27 -13.03
C LEU A 115 -5.53 -1.30 -14.03
N ALA A 116 -5.40 -1.57 -15.33
CA ALA A 116 -6.07 -0.80 -16.37
C ALA A 116 -7.60 -0.88 -16.23
N MET A 117 -8.15 -2.07 -15.96
CA MET A 117 -9.58 -2.26 -15.70
C MET A 117 -10.07 -1.46 -14.50
N PHE A 118 -9.28 -1.37 -13.42
CA PHE A 118 -9.65 -0.59 -12.24
C PHE A 118 -9.69 0.91 -12.55
N ALA A 119 -8.71 1.42 -13.30
CA ALA A 119 -8.69 2.81 -13.71
C ALA A 119 -9.89 3.14 -14.61
N VAL A 120 -10.21 2.27 -15.59
CA VAL A 120 -11.37 2.44 -16.46
C VAL A 120 -12.68 2.38 -15.66
N ALA A 121 -12.83 1.43 -14.75
CA ALA A 121 -14.02 1.32 -13.90
C ALA A 121 -14.22 2.58 -13.03
N CYS A 122 -13.14 3.11 -12.46
CA CYS A 122 -13.18 4.38 -11.72
C CYS A 122 -13.69 5.54 -12.59
N ILE A 123 -13.16 5.68 -13.82
CA ILE A 123 -13.59 6.73 -14.77
C ILE A 123 -15.07 6.56 -15.16
N VAL A 124 -15.50 5.33 -15.44
CA VAL A 124 -16.89 5.04 -15.80
C VAL A 124 -17.83 5.37 -14.65
N LEU A 125 -17.50 5.00 -13.41
CA LEU A 125 -18.31 5.32 -12.23
C LEU A 125 -18.38 6.83 -11.98
N MET A 126 -17.27 7.56 -12.12
CA MET A 126 -17.26 9.02 -12.04
C MET A 126 -18.19 9.64 -13.09
N ALA A 127 -18.09 9.17 -14.34
CA ALA A 127 -18.93 9.66 -15.41
C ALA A 127 -20.42 9.34 -15.17
N GLN A 128 -20.74 8.17 -14.63
CA GLN A 128 -22.11 7.77 -14.29
C GLN A 128 -22.71 8.66 -13.20
N GLU A 129 -21.95 8.99 -12.15
CA GLU A 129 -22.43 9.90 -11.10
C GLU A 129 -22.71 11.29 -11.66
N ILE A 130 -21.76 11.86 -12.42
CA ILE A 130 -21.92 13.19 -13.03
C ILE A 130 -23.12 13.21 -13.99
N TRP A 131 -23.22 12.20 -14.86
CA TRP A 131 -24.30 12.11 -15.84
C TRP A 131 -25.68 12.01 -15.17
N THR A 132 -25.78 11.22 -14.11
CA THR A 132 -27.03 11.05 -13.36
C THR A 132 -27.42 12.35 -12.67
N CYS A 133 -26.48 13.04 -12.05
CA CYS A 133 -26.76 14.29 -11.34
C CYS A 133 -27.03 15.48 -12.27
N GLU A 134 -26.40 15.55 -13.44
CA GLU A 134 -26.74 16.56 -14.44
C GLU A 134 -28.04 16.27 -15.19
N GLY A 135 -28.46 15.00 -15.25
CA GLY A 135 -29.72 14.60 -15.90
C GLY A 135 -30.98 15.15 -15.24
N SER A 136 -30.93 15.46 -13.93
CA SER A 136 -32.04 16.02 -13.16
C SER A 136 -31.56 17.21 -12.34
N PRO A 137 -31.53 18.45 -12.87
CA PRO A 137 -30.92 19.60 -12.18
C PRO A 137 -31.73 20.13 -10.97
N GLU A 138 -32.90 19.56 -10.68
CA GLU A 138 -33.82 20.03 -9.64
C GLU A 138 -33.20 20.04 -8.23
N TRP A 139 -32.36 19.05 -7.90
CA TRP A 139 -31.69 18.96 -6.60
C TRP A 139 -30.74 20.14 -6.30
N LYS A 140 -30.29 20.89 -7.33
CA LYS A 140 -29.40 22.05 -7.15
C LYS A 140 -30.11 23.24 -6.48
N HIS A 141 -31.44 23.29 -6.57
CA HIS A 141 -32.24 24.41 -6.08
C HIS A 141 -33.21 24.05 -4.96
N LEU A 142 -33.66 22.78 -4.88
CA LEU A 142 -34.66 22.37 -3.89
C LEU A 142 -34.08 22.08 -2.50
N ASP A 143 -32.85 21.55 -2.42
CA ASP A 143 -32.31 21.04 -1.16
C ASP A 143 -31.25 21.96 -0.53
N SER A 144 -31.33 22.15 0.78
CA SER A 144 -30.32 22.85 1.59
C SER A 144 -29.87 21.97 2.74
N PRO A 145 -28.69 21.31 2.65
CA PRO A 145 -27.69 21.40 1.58
C PRO A 145 -28.07 20.61 0.31
N PRO A 146 -27.58 21.01 -0.89
CA PRO A 146 -27.88 20.32 -2.14
C PRO A 146 -27.30 18.89 -2.11
N GLN A 147 -28.13 17.91 -2.49
CA GLN A 147 -27.76 16.51 -2.55
C GLN A 147 -28.46 15.83 -3.73
N CYS A 148 -27.68 15.32 -4.68
CA CYS A 148 -28.21 14.57 -5.81
C CYS A 148 -28.58 13.15 -5.38
N SER A 149 -29.74 12.67 -5.84
CA SER A 149 -30.13 11.27 -5.72
C SER A 149 -29.46 10.47 -6.85
N LEU A 150 -28.41 9.73 -6.53
CA LEU A 150 -27.66 8.89 -7.49
C LEU A 150 -28.51 7.75 -8.10
N GLY A 151 -29.67 7.46 -7.52
CA GLY A 151 -30.55 6.39 -7.97
C GLY A 151 -30.03 4.98 -7.66
N LEU A 152 -30.95 4.01 -7.63
CA LEU A 152 -30.63 2.63 -7.27
C LEU A 152 -29.67 1.95 -8.26
N GLN A 153 -29.71 2.32 -9.54
CA GLN A 153 -28.89 1.69 -10.58
C GLN A 153 -27.40 2.00 -10.41
N VAL A 154 -27.05 3.27 -10.13
CA VAL A 154 -25.65 3.68 -9.90
C VAL A 154 -25.13 3.04 -8.61
N ALA A 155 -25.94 3.03 -7.55
CA ALA A 155 -25.60 2.39 -6.30
C ALA A 155 -25.30 0.88 -6.46
N ILE A 156 -26.11 0.15 -7.24
CA ILE A 156 -25.87 -1.27 -7.54
C ILE A 156 -24.57 -1.44 -8.34
N ALA A 157 -24.34 -0.61 -9.36
CA ALA A 157 -23.11 -0.68 -10.16
C ALA A 157 -21.86 -0.47 -9.30
N GLN A 158 -21.90 0.49 -8.36
CA GLN A 158 -20.81 0.76 -7.43
C GLN A 158 -20.55 -0.40 -6.48
N ILE A 159 -21.59 -1.01 -5.88
CA ILE A 159 -21.44 -2.20 -5.03
C ILE A 159 -20.80 -3.35 -5.81
N ILE A 160 -21.30 -3.62 -7.01
CA ILE A 160 -20.81 -4.74 -7.83
C ILE A 160 -19.34 -4.51 -8.20
N ALA A 161 -18.98 -3.30 -8.64
CA ALA A 161 -17.60 -2.95 -8.97
C ALA A 161 -16.67 -3.05 -7.76
N ASN A 162 -17.13 -2.58 -6.59
CA ASN A 162 -16.40 -2.68 -5.33
C ASN A 162 -16.15 -4.15 -4.94
N PHE A 163 -17.19 -4.99 -5.01
CA PHE A 163 -17.09 -6.42 -4.71
C PHE A 163 -16.10 -7.13 -5.63
N PHE A 164 -16.19 -6.92 -6.94
CA PHE A 164 -15.26 -7.55 -7.89
C PHE A 164 -13.82 -7.07 -7.71
N SER A 165 -13.63 -5.78 -7.43
CA SER A 165 -12.30 -5.23 -7.14
C SER A 165 -11.69 -5.89 -5.89
N ASP A 166 -12.45 -5.95 -4.79
CA ASP A 166 -11.96 -6.51 -3.53
C ASP A 166 -11.72 -8.03 -3.66
N ALA A 167 -12.58 -8.75 -4.40
CA ALA A 167 -12.36 -10.16 -4.73
C ALA A 167 -11.07 -10.38 -5.54
N LEU A 168 -10.78 -9.52 -6.52
CA LEU A 168 -9.53 -9.58 -7.30
C LEU A 168 -8.30 -9.31 -6.42
N LEU A 169 -8.39 -8.35 -5.48
CA LEU A 169 -7.31 -8.06 -4.53
C LEU A 169 -7.04 -9.21 -3.56
N ILE A 170 -8.06 -10.02 -3.21
CA ILE A 170 -7.90 -11.24 -2.41
C ILE A 170 -7.31 -12.38 -3.24
N ILE A 171 -7.78 -12.58 -4.47
CA ILE A 171 -7.32 -13.67 -5.36
C ILE A 171 -5.87 -13.45 -5.79
N ALA A 172 -5.45 -12.20 -5.99
CA ALA A 172 -4.12 -11.84 -6.47
C ALA A 172 -2.96 -12.42 -5.62
N PRO A 173 -2.89 -12.19 -4.30
CA PRO A 173 -1.85 -12.77 -3.45
C PRO A 173 -2.01 -14.29 -3.30
N LEU A 174 -3.24 -14.83 -3.30
CA LEU A 174 -3.46 -16.29 -3.22
C LEU A 174 -2.86 -17.03 -4.41
N ARG A 175 -3.05 -16.51 -5.63
CA ARG A 175 -2.43 -17.08 -6.84
C ARG A 175 -0.90 -17.04 -6.80
N LEU A 176 -0.32 -15.98 -6.25
CA LEU A 176 1.14 -15.87 -6.09
C LEU A 176 1.69 -16.97 -5.17
N ILE A 177 0.86 -17.47 -4.26
CA ILE A 177 1.24 -18.33 -3.14
C ILE A 177 0.93 -19.80 -3.39
N TYR A 178 -0.08 -20.11 -4.20
CA TYR A 178 -0.46 -21.48 -4.53
C TYR A 178 0.69 -22.32 -5.11
N GLY A 179 1.75 -21.69 -5.63
CA GLY A 179 2.95 -22.37 -6.14
C GLY A 179 4.17 -22.43 -5.20
N ALA A 180 4.12 -21.85 -3.98
CA ALA A 180 5.31 -21.69 -3.14
C ALA A 180 5.07 -22.07 -1.67
N ARG A 181 6.08 -22.70 -1.02
CA ARG A 181 6.07 -22.90 0.44
C ARG A 181 6.13 -21.55 1.14
N LEU A 182 5.03 -21.17 1.78
CA LEU A 182 4.80 -19.86 2.41
C LEU A 182 5.80 -19.53 3.52
N SER A 183 6.54 -18.44 3.38
CA SER A 183 7.27 -17.82 4.48
C SER A 183 6.32 -17.11 5.45
N LYS A 184 6.75 -16.90 6.70
CA LYS A 184 5.95 -16.20 7.72
C LYS A 184 5.53 -14.79 7.25
N ALA A 185 6.45 -14.06 6.60
CA ALA A 185 6.19 -12.73 6.07
C ALA A 185 5.12 -12.72 4.96
N GLN A 186 5.11 -13.74 4.09
CA GLN A 186 4.08 -13.88 3.06
C GLN A 186 2.70 -14.14 3.66
N ARG A 187 2.61 -14.99 4.70
CA ARG A 187 1.35 -15.26 5.39
C ARG A 187 0.76 -13.99 6.00
N ILE A 188 1.59 -13.17 6.67
CA ILE A 188 1.15 -11.89 7.24
C ILE A 188 0.56 -10.99 6.13
N ARG A 189 1.26 -10.85 5.00
CA ARG A 189 0.78 -10.01 3.89
C ARG A 189 -0.56 -10.47 3.32
N ILE A 190 -0.77 -11.78 3.11
CA ILE A 190 -2.07 -12.29 2.65
C ILE A 190 -3.16 -11.96 3.67
N THR A 191 -2.92 -12.29 4.93
CA THR A 191 -3.91 -12.09 5.99
C THR A 191 -4.26 -10.62 6.11
N THR A 192 -3.27 -9.72 6.04
CA THR A 192 -3.51 -8.28 6.03
C THR A 192 -4.36 -7.86 4.84
N VAL A 193 -4.03 -8.28 3.60
CA VAL A 193 -4.80 -7.94 2.39
C VAL A 193 -6.22 -8.49 2.45
N PHE A 194 -6.41 -9.70 2.99
CA PHE A 194 -7.72 -10.30 3.17
C PHE A 194 -8.57 -9.52 4.18
N CYS A 195 -8.02 -9.23 5.37
CA CYS A 195 -8.72 -8.44 6.39
C CYS A 195 -9.02 -7.02 5.91
N ALA A 196 -8.06 -6.41 5.20
CA ALA A 196 -8.21 -5.13 4.53
C ALA A 196 -9.39 -5.12 3.55
N SER A 197 -9.43 -6.09 2.64
CA SER A 197 -10.48 -6.18 1.61
C SER A 197 -11.84 -6.46 2.23
N ALA A 198 -11.92 -7.30 3.26
CA ALA A 198 -13.15 -7.53 4.01
C ALA A 198 -13.66 -6.27 4.71
N ALA A 199 -12.76 -5.49 5.32
CA ALA A 199 -13.10 -4.23 5.96
C ALA A 199 -13.59 -3.18 4.95
N THR A 200 -12.92 -3.03 3.80
CA THR A 200 -13.35 -2.09 2.75
C THR A 200 -14.69 -2.48 2.16
N THR A 201 -14.92 -3.78 1.89
CA THR A 201 -16.21 -4.26 1.41
C THR A 201 -17.33 -3.97 2.42
N ALA A 202 -17.12 -4.29 3.71
CA ALA A 202 -18.13 -4.06 4.74
C ALA A 202 -18.50 -2.57 4.87
N VAL A 203 -17.52 -1.68 4.85
CA VAL A 203 -17.75 -0.23 4.93
C VAL A 203 -18.41 0.30 3.66
N SER A 204 -18.07 -0.22 2.48
CA SER A 204 -18.72 0.17 1.23
C SER A 204 -20.19 -0.24 1.18
N VAL A 205 -20.54 -1.43 1.67
CA VAL A 205 -21.93 -1.89 1.79
C VAL A 205 -22.68 -1.01 2.79
N TRP A 206 -22.03 -0.67 3.91
CA TRP A 206 -22.58 0.25 4.89
C TRP A 206 -22.87 1.63 4.27
N HIS A 207 -21.92 2.22 3.56
CA HIS A 207 -22.11 3.50 2.88
C HIS A 207 -23.28 3.46 1.89
N VAL A 208 -23.34 2.46 1.02
CA VAL A 208 -24.42 2.37 0.03
C VAL A 208 -25.78 2.13 0.69
N TYR A 209 -25.83 1.38 1.79
CA TYR A 209 -27.07 1.21 2.56
C TYR A 209 -27.62 2.56 3.05
N TYR A 210 -26.76 3.43 3.59
CA TYR A 210 -27.15 4.77 4.04
C TYR A 210 -27.45 5.71 2.87
N LEU A 211 -26.69 5.61 1.78
CA LEU A 211 -26.93 6.37 0.55
C LEU A 211 -28.35 6.14 0.00
N ILE A 212 -28.84 4.89 0.07
CA ILE A 212 -30.19 4.53 -0.44
C ILE A 212 -31.30 4.86 0.58
N HIS A 213 -31.07 4.68 1.89
CA HIS A 213 -32.14 4.75 2.90
C HIS A 213 -32.23 6.08 3.65
N ARG A 214 -31.19 6.92 3.62
CA ARG A 214 -31.16 8.17 4.39
C ARG A 214 -30.44 9.28 3.63
N GLU A 215 -31.21 10.22 3.14
CA GLU A 215 -30.71 11.53 2.70
C GLU A 215 -30.33 12.35 3.94
N GLY A 216 -29.07 12.75 4.07
CA GLY A 216 -28.63 13.64 5.15
C GLY A 216 -27.22 13.37 5.68
N ARG A 217 -26.94 13.88 6.89
CA ARG A 217 -25.59 13.96 7.49
C ARG A 217 -24.92 12.59 7.73
N ILE A 218 -25.70 11.53 7.87
CA ILE A 218 -25.19 10.17 8.12
C ILE A 218 -24.54 9.59 6.86
N ASP A 219 -25.05 9.94 5.68
CA ASP A 219 -24.46 9.56 4.40
C ASP A 219 -23.05 10.16 4.22
N ILE A 220 -22.93 11.47 4.51
CA ILE A 220 -21.63 12.17 4.52
C ILE A 220 -20.63 11.49 5.47
N LEU A 221 -21.08 11.10 6.67
CA LEU A 221 -20.24 10.35 7.60
C LEU A 221 -19.81 9.00 7.00
N ALA A 222 -20.74 8.25 6.43
CA ALA A 222 -20.45 6.94 5.89
C ALA A 222 -19.43 7.02 4.75
N GLY A 223 -19.51 8.03 3.88
CA GLY A 223 -18.47 8.32 2.88
C GLY A 223 -17.11 8.65 3.52
N ILE A 224 -17.08 9.50 4.56
CA ILE A 224 -15.83 9.82 5.29
C ILE A 224 -15.19 8.55 5.88
N LEU A 225 -16.00 7.67 6.47
CA LEU A 225 -15.54 6.39 7.00
C LEU A 225 -14.99 5.49 5.89
N GLU A 226 -15.70 5.37 4.76
CA GLU A 226 -15.25 4.56 3.62
C GLU A 226 -13.90 5.01 3.09
N MET A 227 -13.75 6.31 2.84
CA MET A 227 -12.49 6.88 2.37
C MET A 227 -11.35 6.68 3.38
N SER A 228 -11.58 7.03 4.64
CA SER A 228 -10.52 7.00 5.66
C SER A 228 -10.05 5.58 5.92
N ILE A 229 -10.97 4.62 6.00
CA ILE A 229 -10.64 3.20 6.19
C ILE A 229 -9.91 2.66 4.97
N SER A 230 -10.37 2.98 3.75
CA SER A 230 -9.71 2.56 2.51
C SER A 230 -8.26 3.07 2.43
N LEU A 231 -8.03 4.34 2.79
CA LEU A 231 -6.69 4.93 2.79
C LEU A 231 -5.82 4.33 3.91
N ILE A 232 -6.34 4.13 5.12
CA ILE A 232 -5.60 3.44 6.21
C ILE A 232 -5.19 2.04 5.76
N VAL A 233 -6.12 1.29 5.18
CA VAL A 233 -5.91 -0.06 4.67
C VAL A 233 -4.84 -0.11 3.58
N ALA A 234 -4.86 0.82 2.63
CA ALA A 234 -3.83 0.92 1.59
C ALA A 234 -2.44 1.14 2.19
N ASN A 235 -2.35 1.91 3.29
CA ASN A 235 -1.11 2.21 3.99
C ASN A 235 -0.65 1.13 4.97
N LEU A 236 -1.57 0.26 5.44
CA LEU A 236 -1.32 -0.74 6.48
C LEU A 236 -0.18 -1.71 6.13
N ASN A 237 -0.09 -2.13 4.87
CA ASN A 237 0.96 -3.05 4.40
C ASN A 237 2.39 -2.49 4.61
N VAL A 238 2.59 -1.18 4.44
CA VAL A 238 3.90 -0.54 4.64
C VAL A 238 4.18 -0.34 6.11
N ILE A 239 3.17 0.08 6.88
CA ILE A 239 3.29 0.27 8.33
C ILE A 239 3.66 -1.05 9.01
N ILE A 240 2.98 -2.15 8.66
CA ILE A 240 3.29 -3.49 9.19
C ILE A 240 4.72 -3.89 8.82
N ALA A 241 5.13 -3.70 7.56
CA ALA A 241 6.49 -4.03 7.13
C ALA A 241 7.56 -3.23 7.91
N PHE A 242 7.29 -1.96 8.21
CA PHE A 242 8.15 -1.13 9.04
C PHE A 242 8.23 -1.61 10.49
N CYS A 243 7.07 -1.90 11.11
CA CYS A 243 7.01 -2.43 12.48
C CYS A 243 7.73 -3.78 12.61
N CYS A 244 7.59 -4.68 11.63
CA CYS A 244 8.31 -5.96 11.63
C CYS A 244 9.82 -5.76 11.59
N ARG A 245 10.33 -4.82 10.77
CA ARG A 245 11.77 -4.52 10.69
C ARG A 245 12.32 -4.00 12.02
N ILE A 246 11.59 -3.13 12.70
CA ILE A 246 12.00 -2.61 14.02
C ILE A 246 11.99 -3.72 15.07
N ALA A 247 10.98 -4.60 15.07
CA ALA A 247 10.91 -5.70 16.01
C ALA A 247 12.07 -6.70 15.84
N GLU A 248 12.50 -6.93 14.60
CA GLU A 248 13.67 -7.75 14.28
C GLU A 248 14.98 -7.10 14.76
N ASP A 249 15.14 -5.78 14.59
CA ASP A 249 16.31 -5.02 15.05
C ASP A 249 16.49 -5.07 16.58
N HIS A 250 15.38 -5.12 17.33
CA HIS A 250 15.42 -5.30 18.79
C HIS A 250 15.66 -6.74 19.26
N THR A 251 15.58 -7.72 18.36
CA THR A 251 15.68 -9.16 18.68
C THR A 251 16.96 -9.78 18.11
N GLU A 252 18.12 -9.11 18.26
CA GLU A 252 19.42 -9.74 18.04
C GLU A 252 19.67 -10.83 19.11
N LYS A 253 19.22 -12.05 18.80
CA LYS A 253 19.98 -13.28 19.06
C LYS A 253 20.35 -13.85 17.69
N PRO A 254 21.63 -14.15 17.41
CA PRO A 254 22.05 -14.61 16.10
C PRO A 254 21.58 -16.06 15.96
N ASN A 255 20.51 -16.28 15.19
CA ASN A 255 20.22 -17.51 14.44
C ASN A 255 18.79 -17.43 13.86
N PHE A 256 18.57 -16.46 12.97
CA PHE A 256 17.56 -16.63 11.93
C PHE A 256 18.03 -15.85 10.71
N THR A 257 18.35 -16.58 9.65
CA THR A 257 18.68 -16.05 8.32
C THR A 257 17.47 -15.31 7.76
N THR A 258 17.31 -14.04 8.15
CA THR A 258 16.36 -13.13 7.53
C THR A 258 17.00 -12.62 6.25
N ILE A 259 16.43 -13.10 5.14
CA ILE A 259 16.71 -12.61 3.79
C ILE A 259 16.39 -11.10 3.78
N VAL A 260 17.45 -10.31 3.79
CA VAL A 260 17.43 -8.91 3.36
C VAL A 260 16.85 -8.93 1.95
N PHE A 261 15.67 -8.36 1.76
CA PHE A 261 15.13 -8.09 0.43
C PHE A 261 15.93 -6.92 -0.17
N SER A 262 17.20 -7.20 -0.48
CA SER A 262 18.09 -6.35 -1.23
C SER A 262 17.58 -6.36 -2.66
N SER A 263 16.96 -5.27 -3.07
CA SER A 263 16.72 -5.02 -4.48
C SER A 263 18.00 -4.43 -5.09
N GLU A 264 19.02 -5.27 -5.22
CA GLU A 264 20.17 -5.07 -6.12
C GLU A 264 19.88 -5.69 -7.49
N ILE A 265 18.63 -5.61 -7.98
CA ILE A 265 18.25 -6.15 -9.30
C ILE A 265 17.95 -5.01 -10.30
N LEU A 266 18.28 -3.76 -9.97
CA LEU A 266 18.16 -2.65 -10.91
C LEU A 266 19.41 -1.78 -10.97
N ASN A 267 20.57 -2.42 -11.15
CA ASN A 267 21.75 -1.71 -11.69
C ASN A 267 22.65 -2.62 -12.55
N ARG A 268 22.06 -3.64 -13.19
CA ARG A 268 22.76 -4.50 -14.16
C ARG A 268 22.01 -4.54 -15.49
N THR A 269 21.78 -3.35 -16.04
CA THR A 269 21.29 -3.16 -17.40
C THR A 269 21.95 -1.92 -18.00
N GLU A 270 23.27 -1.82 -17.87
CA GLU A 270 24.07 -0.86 -18.67
C GLU A 270 25.54 -1.30 -18.77
N GLN A 271 25.80 -2.56 -19.12
CA GLN A 271 27.07 -2.99 -19.72
C GLN A 271 26.95 -4.47 -20.10
N ASP A 272 26.79 -4.73 -21.40
CA ASP A 272 27.43 -5.82 -22.13
C ASP A 272 26.75 -5.96 -23.50
N SER A 273 27.17 -5.10 -24.42
CA SER A 273 27.04 -5.35 -25.84
C SER A 273 28.40 -5.80 -26.38
N ILE A 274 28.44 -7.09 -26.73
CA ILE A 274 29.22 -7.69 -27.82
C ILE A 274 30.73 -7.91 -27.55
N SER A 275 31.06 -9.12 -27.09
CA SER A 275 32.18 -9.89 -27.64
C SER A 275 31.84 -11.38 -27.67
N MET A 276 31.99 -11.95 -28.85
CA MET A 276 31.72 -13.35 -29.19
C MET A 276 32.85 -14.25 -28.65
N THR A 277 32.54 -15.53 -28.43
CA THR A 277 33.44 -16.64 -28.04
C THR A 277 34.12 -16.51 -26.68
N ASP A 278 33.64 -17.22 -25.64
CA ASP A 278 34.41 -18.29 -24.99
C ASP A 278 33.61 -19.06 -23.92
N HIS A 279 34.12 -20.25 -23.56
CA HIS A 279 33.62 -21.28 -22.65
C HIS A 279 32.73 -20.87 -21.46
N ILE A 280 31.62 -21.63 -21.29
CA ILE A 280 30.78 -21.61 -20.08
C ILE A 280 31.57 -22.20 -18.90
N ARG A 281 32.08 -21.32 -18.03
CA ARG A 281 32.54 -21.66 -16.68
C ARG A 281 31.42 -21.32 -15.69
N VAL A 282 30.91 -22.33 -15.00
CA VAL A 282 29.97 -22.15 -13.87
C VAL A 282 30.83 -22.03 -12.61
N ASP A 283 31.17 -20.80 -12.21
CA ASP A 283 31.78 -20.56 -10.91
C ASP A 283 30.68 -20.50 -9.84
N VAL A 284 30.67 -21.52 -8.98
CA VAL A 284 29.84 -21.57 -7.77
C VAL A 284 30.58 -20.81 -6.66
N CYS A 285 30.34 -19.51 -6.55
CA CYS A 285 30.81 -18.74 -5.39
C CYS A 285 29.99 -19.11 -4.16
N THR A 286 30.59 -19.92 -3.29
CA THR A 286 30.09 -20.17 -1.94
C THR A 286 30.81 -19.18 -1.01
N GLU A 287 30.23 -18.01 -0.76
CA GLU A 287 30.77 -17.10 0.26
C GLU A 287 30.25 -17.51 1.65
N THR A 288 31.05 -18.30 2.35
CA THR A 288 30.95 -18.44 3.81
C THR A 288 31.65 -17.25 4.47
N HIS A 289 30.86 -16.31 4.97
CA HIS A 289 31.36 -15.19 5.77
C HIS A 289 31.69 -15.70 7.18
N SER A 290 32.96 -16.02 7.43
CA SER A 290 33.46 -16.39 8.75
C SER A 290 33.64 -15.16 9.63
N GLU A 291 33.00 -15.16 10.79
CA GLU A 291 33.10 -14.16 11.86
C GLU A 291 34.56 -13.90 12.29
N PHE A 292 34.88 -12.61 12.45
CA PHE A 292 36.07 -12.15 13.15
C PHE A 292 35.93 -12.44 14.65
N ALA A 293 36.44 -13.59 15.09
CA ALA A 293 36.68 -13.86 16.50
C ALA A 293 38.03 -13.26 16.91
N GLY A 294 37.97 -12.21 17.73
CA GLY A 294 39.14 -11.63 18.38
C GLY A 294 39.88 -12.68 19.22
N LYS A 295 41.21 -12.75 19.04
CA LYS A 295 42.08 -13.56 19.90
C LYS A 295 43.05 -12.67 20.66
N SER A 296 42.76 -12.55 21.95
CA SER A 296 43.57 -11.95 22.99
C SER A 296 45.00 -12.48 22.96
N ARG A 297 45.95 -11.55 23.01
CA ARG A 297 47.38 -11.77 23.19
C ARG A 297 47.60 -12.14 24.66
N SER A 298 47.94 -13.40 24.92
CA SER A 298 48.42 -13.86 26.23
C SER A 298 49.88 -14.29 26.13
N VAL A 299 50.59 -13.91 27.18
CA VAL A 299 52.02 -13.94 27.47
C VAL A 299 52.49 -15.35 27.87
N ARG A 300 53.83 -15.56 27.80
CA ARG A 300 54.66 -16.62 28.41
C ARG A 300 55.04 -17.73 27.40
N GLY A 301 56.29 -18.11 27.18
CA GLY A 301 57.57 -17.83 27.83
C GLY A 301 58.52 -19.01 27.53
N ASP A 302 59.83 -18.76 27.64
CA ASP A 302 60.96 -19.70 27.68
C ASP A 302 61.46 -20.34 26.37
N GLN A 303 62.69 -19.97 25.94
CA GLN A 303 64.02 -20.55 26.27
C GLN A 303 64.23 -21.87 25.49
N THR A 304 65.33 -22.17 24.79
CA THR A 304 66.76 -21.86 24.99
C THR A 304 67.54 -22.36 23.75
N SER A 305 68.68 -21.72 23.44
CA SER A 305 70.02 -22.30 23.14
C SER A 305 70.13 -23.71 22.48
N SER A 306 71.06 -24.06 21.59
CA SER A 306 72.38 -23.53 21.23
C SER A 306 73.05 -24.56 20.28
N SER A 307 73.80 -24.06 19.29
CA SER A 307 75.08 -24.59 18.76
C SER A 307 75.13 -25.92 17.98
N GLY A 308 75.93 -25.88 16.90
CA GLY A 308 77.00 -26.88 16.73
C GLY A 308 76.96 -27.78 15.49
N GLN A 309 77.49 -27.26 14.37
CA GLN A 309 78.69 -27.77 13.67
C GLN A 309 78.89 -29.29 13.45
N GLY A 310 79.15 -29.69 12.20
CA GLY A 310 79.88 -30.93 11.91
C GLY A 310 79.73 -31.49 10.50
N ASP A 311 80.70 -31.20 9.64
CA ASP A 311 81.02 -31.92 8.39
C ASP A 311 81.22 -33.43 8.60
N LYS A 312 80.87 -34.25 7.60
CA LYS A 312 81.80 -35.30 7.11
C LYS A 312 81.40 -35.95 5.79
N GLU A 313 82.39 -35.99 4.91
CA GLU A 313 82.56 -36.81 3.71
C GLU A 313 82.49 -38.33 3.95
N ARG A 314 81.97 -39.04 2.94
CA ARG A 314 82.41 -40.37 2.43
C ARG A 314 81.53 -40.68 1.19
N GLY A 315 82.00 -41.12 0.02
CA GLY A 315 83.24 -41.81 -0.34
C GLY A 315 82.94 -43.27 -0.72
N ASP A 316 83.04 -43.56 -2.02
CA ASP A 316 83.20 -44.87 -2.71
C ASP A 316 81.98 -45.82 -2.68
N VAL A 317 81.50 -46.41 -3.79
CA VAL A 317 82.14 -47.24 -4.84
C VAL A 317 81.44 -47.09 -6.19
#